data_AF-A0A2N3AUI9-F1
#
_entry.id   AF-A0A2N3AUI9-F1
#
_cell.length_a   1.000
_cell.length_b   1.000
_cell.length_c   1.000
_cell.angle_alpha   90.00
_cell.angle_beta   90.00
_cell.angle_gamma   90.00
#
_symmetry.space_group_name_H-M   'P 1'
#
loop_
_entity.id
_entity.type
_entity.pdbx_description
1 polymer ?
#
loop_
_entity_poly.entity_id
_entity_poly.type
_entity_poly.pdbx_seq_one_letter_code
_entity_poly.pdbx_strand_id
1 'polypeptide(L)'
;MSDATTHLLLPYILAAQAQKHVTHNEALRLLDGLVHLSVRGAARTAPPPDPNDGERFLVAPGATGDWVGWDNSIAYWVDGAWLQLPPRAGWRAWVEEFDGSANSPGESLPGERLLLAYDGATWIGTTPAALQNMALLGLGTTADTSNPFSAKLNAALWTAKTVAEGGTGDLFYTMNKEAAGDDLGLTLQTGFSTRALIGLFGSDRFRLAVSTDGSTFFDGLSVDNATGIVDQPRLPRFKAYTNYDNYVGVGAWTKIGLNNTDYNDQGAFDAANNH
;
A
#
# COMPACT_ATOMS: atom_id res chain seq x y z
N MET A 1 41.13 -34.34 -1.22
CA MET A 1 39.80 -34.71 -0.70
C MET A 1 39.66 -34.00 0.63
N SER A 2 38.57 -33.26 0.86
CA SER A 2 38.31 -32.70 2.18
C SER A 2 37.89 -33.83 3.13
N ASP A 3 38.29 -33.74 4.39
CA ASP A 3 37.89 -34.70 5.43
C ASP A 3 36.58 -34.29 6.13
N ALA A 4 35.87 -33.30 5.57
CA ALA A 4 34.63 -32.75 6.09
C ALA A 4 33.71 -32.22 4.98
N THR A 5 32.42 -32.07 5.31
CA THR A 5 31.42 -31.42 4.45
C THR A 5 31.68 -29.92 4.27
N THR A 6 31.13 -29.32 3.22
CA THR A 6 31.49 -27.97 2.78
C THR A 6 30.87 -26.86 3.63
N HIS A 7 29.60 -26.99 4.01
CA HIS A 7 28.85 -25.92 4.71
C HIS A 7 28.90 -26.03 6.23
N LEU A 8 28.65 -27.23 6.74
CA LEU A 8 28.51 -27.53 8.16
C LEU A 8 29.82 -28.02 8.79
N LEU A 9 30.86 -28.26 7.98
CA LEU A 9 32.16 -28.78 8.41
C LEU A 9 32.03 -30.09 9.22
N LEU A 10 31.09 -30.95 8.83
CA LEU A 10 30.86 -32.23 9.50
C LEU A 10 31.94 -33.23 9.05
N PRO A 11 32.67 -33.87 9.99
CA PRO A 11 33.77 -34.74 9.64
C PRO A 11 33.28 -36.03 8.97
N TYR A 12 33.95 -36.43 7.88
CA TYR A 12 33.72 -37.71 7.22
C TYR A 12 34.39 -38.87 7.97
N ILE A 13 33.80 -40.06 7.86
CA ILE A 13 34.44 -41.29 8.33
C ILE A 13 35.48 -41.74 7.29
N LEU A 14 36.72 -41.95 7.72
CA LEU A 14 37.80 -42.45 6.88
C LEU A 14 37.55 -43.89 6.40
N ALA A 15 38.08 -44.21 5.22
CA ALA A 15 37.95 -45.53 4.62
C ALA A 15 38.54 -46.66 5.52
N ALA A 16 38.08 -47.90 5.31
CA ALA A 16 38.49 -49.15 6.00
C ALA A 16 37.65 -49.66 7.20
N GLN A 17 36.52 -49.03 7.56
CA GLN A 17 35.55 -49.60 8.50
C GLN A 17 34.37 -50.30 7.81
N ALA A 18 34.59 -51.48 7.22
CA ALA A 18 33.54 -52.35 6.65
C ALA A 18 32.51 -51.63 5.74
N GLN A 19 32.98 -50.69 4.91
CA GLN A 19 32.16 -49.87 3.98
C GLN A 19 31.05 -49.01 4.61
N LYS A 20 30.93 -48.94 5.94
CA LYS A 20 29.94 -48.07 6.62
C LYS A 20 30.14 -46.57 6.35
N HIS A 21 31.37 -46.18 6.02
CA HIS A 21 31.72 -44.81 5.64
C HIS A 21 30.99 -44.34 4.38
N VAL A 22 30.62 -45.24 3.46
CA VAL A 22 29.95 -44.86 2.20
C VAL A 22 28.57 -44.27 2.49
N THR A 23 27.68 -45.05 3.12
CA THR A 23 26.30 -44.63 3.40
C THR A 23 26.23 -43.50 4.42
N HIS A 24 27.14 -43.48 5.40
CA HIS A 24 27.20 -42.40 6.38
C HIS A 24 27.67 -41.08 5.76
N ASN A 25 28.76 -41.09 4.99
CA ASN A 25 29.25 -39.86 4.38
C ASN A 25 28.26 -39.34 3.31
N GLU A 26 27.53 -40.22 2.62
CA GLU A 26 26.42 -39.83 1.75
C GLU A 26 25.30 -39.12 2.53
N ALA A 27 24.91 -39.65 3.70
CA ALA A 27 23.94 -38.98 4.57
C ALA A 27 24.43 -37.61 5.06
N LEU A 28 25.73 -37.47 5.36
CA LEU A 28 26.33 -36.20 5.75
C LEU A 28 26.32 -35.18 4.62
N ARG A 29 26.63 -35.58 3.38
CA ARG A 29 26.52 -34.71 2.18
C ARG A 29 25.09 -34.23 1.96
N LEU A 30 24.11 -35.12 2.10
CA LEU A 30 22.69 -34.74 2.01
C LEU A 30 22.32 -33.73 3.10
N LEU A 31 22.76 -33.96 4.34
CA LEU A 31 22.51 -33.04 5.45
C LEU A 31 23.16 -31.66 5.20
N ASP A 32 24.39 -31.64 4.70
CA ASP A 32 25.14 -30.42 4.38
C ASP A 32 24.46 -29.59 3.28
N GLY A 33 23.94 -30.25 2.25
CA GLY A 33 23.19 -29.60 1.18
C GLY A 33 21.85 -29.01 1.65
N LEU A 34 21.17 -29.68 2.58
CA LEU A 34 19.79 -29.37 2.99
C LEU A 34 19.66 -28.43 4.19
N VAL A 35 20.56 -28.53 5.17
CA VAL A 35 20.50 -27.68 6.37
C VAL A 35 20.95 -26.27 6.01
N HIS A 36 20.21 -25.28 6.52
CA HIS A 36 20.41 -23.86 6.18
C HIS A 36 20.49 -23.66 4.66
N LEU A 37 19.53 -24.25 3.93
CA LEU A 37 19.48 -24.23 2.48
C LEU A 37 19.53 -22.79 1.96
N SER A 38 20.65 -22.47 1.32
CA SER A 38 20.94 -21.19 0.70
C SER A 38 21.42 -21.46 -0.72
N VAL A 39 20.71 -20.91 -1.70
CA VAL A 39 20.98 -21.09 -3.13
C VAL A 39 21.50 -19.81 -3.74
N ARG A 40 22.43 -19.92 -4.69
CA ARG A 40 22.98 -18.78 -5.42
C ARG A 40 21.91 -18.02 -6.19
N GLY A 41 21.02 -18.72 -6.89
CA GLY A 41 19.92 -18.13 -7.65
C GLY A 41 18.81 -19.15 -7.95
N ALA A 42 17.73 -18.67 -8.58
CA ALA A 42 16.49 -19.41 -8.82
C ALA A 42 16.00 -19.41 -10.30
N ALA A 43 16.67 -18.69 -11.20
CA ALA A 43 16.32 -18.53 -12.62
C ALA A 43 17.13 -19.42 -13.56
N ARG A 44 18.16 -20.12 -13.06
CA ARG A 44 19.07 -20.85 -13.94
C ARG A 44 18.46 -22.15 -14.42
N THR A 45 18.47 -22.35 -15.73
CA THR A 45 18.06 -23.59 -16.40
C THR A 45 19.24 -24.46 -16.83
N ALA A 46 20.49 -23.99 -16.68
CA ALA A 46 21.69 -24.73 -17.07
C ALA A 46 22.78 -24.61 -16.00
N PRO A 47 23.56 -25.69 -15.76
CA PRO A 47 24.68 -25.66 -14.83
C PRO A 47 25.69 -24.57 -15.21
N PRO A 48 26.28 -23.85 -14.24
CA PRO A 48 27.44 -23.01 -14.52
C PRO A 48 28.61 -23.87 -15.06
N PRO A 49 29.48 -23.30 -15.90
CA PRO A 49 30.60 -24.04 -16.48
C PRO A 49 31.65 -24.44 -15.41
N ASP A 50 31.81 -23.62 -14.37
CA ASP A 50 32.83 -23.80 -13.32
C ASP A 50 32.21 -23.66 -11.91
N PRO A 51 31.39 -24.63 -11.47
CA PRO A 51 30.80 -24.61 -10.13
C PRO A 51 31.86 -24.84 -9.05
N ASN A 52 31.79 -24.07 -7.97
CA ASN A 52 32.60 -24.34 -6.77
C ASN A 52 31.94 -25.42 -5.90
N ASP A 53 32.77 -26.24 -5.25
CA ASP A 53 32.26 -27.22 -4.29
C ASP A 53 31.41 -26.54 -3.23
N GLY A 54 30.25 -27.12 -2.92
CA GLY A 54 29.28 -26.53 -2.02
C GLY A 54 28.17 -25.73 -2.71
N GLU A 55 28.32 -25.34 -3.97
CA GLU A 55 27.34 -24.46 -4.61
C GLU A 55 25.99 -25.13 -4.78
N ARG A 56 24.92 -24.36 -4.50
CA ARG A 56 23.54 -24.80 -4.59
C ARG A 56 22.76 -23.84 -5.48
N PHE A 57 21.94 -24.38 -6.37
CA PHE A 57 21.08 -23.61 -7.26
C PHE A 57 19.66 -24.15 -7.19
N LEU A 58 18.67 -23.25 -7.20
CA LEU A 58 17.29 -23.65 -7.49
C LEU A 58 17.13 -23.67 -9.02
N VAL A 59 16.86 -24.86 -9.56
CA VAL A 59 16.76 -25.08 -11.00
C VAL A 59 15.41 -24.57 -11.50
N ALA A 60 15.44 -23.64 -12.45
CA ALA A 60 14.24 -23.10 -13.08
C ALA A 60 13.62 -24.12 -14.07
N PRO A 61 12.30 -24.02 -14.34
CA PRO A 61 11.65 -24.84 -15.36
C PRO A 61 12.32 -24.72 -16.74
N GLY A 62 12.44 -25.85 -17.45
CA GLY A 62 13.16 -25.97 -18.71
C GLY A 62 14.63 -26.33 -18.53
N ALA A 63 14.95 -27.14 -17.51
CA ALA A 63 16.31 -27.51 -17.18
C ALA A 63 17.04 -28.24 -18.33
N THR A 64 18.34 -27.95 -18.50
CA THR A 64 19.19 -28.42 -19.60
C THR A 64 20.55 -28.92 -19.08
N GLY A 65 21.32 -29.58 -19.94
CA GLY A 65 22.63 -30.15 -19.56
C GLY A 65 22.50 -31.22 -18.48
N ASP A 66 23.38 -31.19 -17.49
CA ASP A 66 23.36 -32.14 -16.36
C ASP A 66 22.10 -32.02 -15.48
N TRP A 67 21.33 -30.93 -15.63
CA TRP A 67 20.13 -30.67 -14.85
C TRP A 67 18.84 -31.12 -15.55
N VAL A 68 18.91 -31.80 -16.69
CA VAL A 68 17.70 -32.25 -17.41
C VAL A 68 16.78 -33.06 -16.49
N GLY A 69 15.52 -32.63 -16.38
CA GLY A 69 14.50 -33.24 -15.52
C GLY A 69 14.56 -32.85 -14.05
N TRP A 70 15.41 -31.88 -13.68
CA TRP A 70 15.57 -31.40 -12.30
C TRP A 70 14.80 -30.10 -12.04
N ASP A 71 13.81 -29.80 -12.87
CA ASP A 71 12.97 -28.60 -12.74
C ASP A 71 12.45 -28.45 -11.30
N ASN A 72 12.57 -27.23 -10.75
CA ASN A 72 12.20 -26.87 -9.38
C ASN A 72 12.96 -27.61 -8.27
N SER A 73 13.95 -28.45 -8.60
CA SER A 73 14.82 -29.10 -7.61
C SER A 73 15.99 -28.22 -7.21
N ILE A 74 16.64 -28.57 -6.10
CA ILE A 74 17.93 -27.97 -5.77
C ILE A 74 19.02 -28.81 -6.40
N ALA A 75 19.86 -28.18 -7.23
CA ALA A 75 21.10 -28.76 -7.73
C ALA A 75 22.23 -28.39 -6.76
N TYR A 76 22.94 -29.39 -6.24
CA TYR A 76 24.04 -29.23 -5.29
C TYR A 76 25.34 -29.78 -5.89
N TRP A 77 26.34 -28.94 -6.10
CA TRP A 77 27.66 -29.38 -6.58
C TRP A 77 28.53 -29.80 -5.40
N VAL A 78 28.89 -31.08 -5.37
CA VAL A 78 29.70 -31.65 -4.30
C VAL A 78 30.58 -32.78 -4.84
N ASP A 79 31.83 -32.82 -4.41
CA ASP A 79 32.80 -33.87 -4.78
C ASP A 79 32.96 -34.04 -6.31
N GLY A 80 32.81 -32.94 -7.06
CA GLY A 80 32.97 -32.92 -8.52
C GLY A 80 31.78 -33.46 -9.31
N ALA A 81 30.61 -33.61 -8.70
CA ALA A 81 29.38 -34.01 -9.38
C ALA A 81 28.17 -33.21 -8.88
N TRP A 82 27.16 -33.10 -9.75
CA TRP A 82 25.86 -32.55 -9.38
C TRP A 82 25.02 -33.60 -8.66
N LEU A 83 24.49 -33.24 -7.50
CA LEU A 83 23.50 -34.00 -6.75
C LEU A 83 22.14 -33.29 -6.83
N GLN A 84 21.11 -34.03 -7.24
CA GLN A 84 19.73 -33.55 -7.18
C GLN A 84 19.19 -33.71 -5.76
N LEU A 85 18.61 -32.64 -5.21
CA LEU A 85 17.85 -32.66 -3.97
C LEU A 85 16.38 -32.30 -4.28
N PRO A 86 15.50 -33.30 -4.47
CA PRO A 86 14.09 -33.07 -4.75
C PRO A 86 13.38 -32.46 -3.52
N PRO A 87 12.73 -31.29 -3.64
CA PRO A 87 12.10 -30.64 -2.51
C PRO A 87 10.86 -31.40 -2.03
N ARG A 88 10.56 -31.23 -0.74
CA ARG A 88 9.30 -31.66 -0.14
C ARG A 88 8.54 -30.45 0.38
N ALA A 89 7.22 -30.56 0.44
CA ALA A 89 6.37 -29.49 0.96
C ALA A 89 6.88 -29.02 2.34
N GLY A 90 6.97 -27.70 2.52
CA GLY A 90 7.49 -27.05 3.72
C GLY A 90 9.00 -26.79 3.74
N TRP A 91 9.75 -27.23 2.71
CA TRP A 91 11.15 -26.84 2.57
C TRP A 91 11.28 -25.33 2.41
N ARG A 92 12.36 -24.77 2.95
CA ARG A 92 12.65 -23.34 2.92
C ARG A 92 14.04 -23.14 2.32
N ALA A 93 14.15 -22.20 1.38
CA ALA A 93 15.41 -21.86 0.74
C ALA A 93 15.61 -20.34 0.77
N TRP A 94 16.81 -19.92 1.17
CA TRP A 94 17.25 -18.55 1.02
C TRP A 94 17.88 -18.35 -0.35
N VAL A 95 17.45 -17.34 -1.09
CA VAL A 95 18.03 -16.99 -2.39
C VAL A 95 19.03 -15.86 -2.18
N GLU A 96 20.31 -16.11 -2.47
CA GLU A 96 21.41 -15.18 -2.20
C GLU A 96 21.52 -14.05 -3.22
N GLU A 97 21.17 -14.32 -4.48
CA GLU A 97 21.23 -13.39 -5.60
C GLU A 97 19.86 -13.29 -6.27
N PHE A 98 19.38 -12.06 -6.45
CA PHE A 98 18.17 -11.78 -7.21
C PHE A 98 18.47 -11.86 -8.71
N ASP A 99 17.70 -12.68 -9.43
CA ASP A 99 17.89 -12.90 -10.87
C ASP A 99 16.69 -12.48 -11.73
N GLY A 100 15.66 -11.88 -11.14
CA GLY A 100 14.48 -11.40 -11.85
C GLY A 100 13.54 -12.50 -12.36
N SER A 101 13.64 -13.75 -11.88
CA SER A 101 12.69 -14.80 -12.23
C SER A 101 11.27 -14.54 -11.70
N ALA A 102 10.26 -15.06 -12.41
CA ALA A 102 8.83 -14.94 -12.11
C ALA A 102 8.41 -15.45 -10.71
N ASN A 103 9.29 -16.19 -10.02
CA ASN A 103 9.08 -16.62 -8.64
C ASN A 103 9.44 -15.53 -7.61
N SER A 104 9.91 -14.38 -8.06
CA SER A 104 10.12 -13.18 -7.26
C SER A 104 8.85 -12.32 -7.27
N PRO A 105 8.10 -12.20 -6.15
CA PRO A 105 6.91 -11.39 -6.11
C PRO A 105 7.23 -9.90 -6.25
N GLY A 106 6.81 -9.30 -7.36
CA GLY A 106 6.73 -7.85 -7.55
C GLY A 106 7.97 -7.18 -8.16
N GLU A 107 7.77 -5.94 -8.62
CA GLU A 107 8.84 -5.04 -9.07
C GLU A 107 9.79 -4.76 -7.90
N SER A 108 10.83 -5.58 -7.74
CA SER A 108 11.77 -5.49 -6.62
C SER A 108 13.13 -4.97 -7.07
N LEU A 109 13.72 -4.12 -6.24
CA LEU A 109 14.97 -3.40 -6.44
C LEU A 109 16.17 -4.37 -6.53
N PRO A 110 17.24 -4.04 -7.28
CA PRO A 110 18.44 -4.86 -7.34
C PRO A 110 19.03 -5.08 -5.92
N GLY A 111 19.09 -6.35 -5.49
CA GLY A 111 19.67 -6.76 -4.19
C GLY A 111 18.71 -7.42 -3.19
N GLU A 112 17.43 -7.62 -3.53
CA GLU A 112 16.50 -8.30 -2.61
C GLU A 112 16.76 -9.81 -2.53
N ARG A 113 17.13 -10.26 -1.33
CA ARG A 113 17.27 -11.67 -0.96
C ARG A 113 15.94 -12.18 -0.44
N LEU A 114 15.46 -13.31 -0.94
CA LEU A 114 14.12 -13.82 -0.63
C LEU A 114 14.16 -15.17 0.06
N LEU A 115 13.29 -15.33 1.07
CA LEU A 115 12.96 -16.63 1.63
C LEU A 115 11.80 -17.24 0.84
N LEU A 116 12.08 -18.34 0.15
CA LEU A 116 11.09 -19.15 -0.54
C LEU A 116 10.68 -20.36 0.30
N ALA A 117 9.42 -20.77 0.16
CA ALA A 117 8.90 -22.02 0.70
C ALA A 117 8.37 -22.91 -0.43
N TYR A 118 8.63 -24.21 -0.39
CA TYR A 118 8.06 -25.15 -1.35
C TYR A 118 6.67 -25.59 -0.89
N ASP A 119 5.64 -25.36 -1.71
CA ASP A 119 4.24 -25.67 -1.35
C ASP A 119 3.81 -27.12 -1.67
N GLY A 120 4.68 -27.88 -2.33
CA GLY A 120 4.40 -29.22 -2.83
C GLY A 120 4.33 -29.31 -4.36
N ALA A 121 4.31 -28.17 -5.05
CA ALA A 121 4.38 -28.06 -6.51
C ALA A 121 5.48 -27.07 -6.94
N THR A 122 5.52 -25.87 -6.36
CA THR A 122 6.44 -24.80 -6.73
C THR A 122 7.03 -24.10 -5.50
N TRP A 123 8.07 -23.30 -5.73
CA TRP A 123 8.64 -22.42 -4.72
C TRP A 123 7.90 -21.08 -4.73
N ILE A 124 7.35 -20.69 -3.57
CA ILE A 124 6.56 -19.48 -3.39
C ILE A 124 7.22 -18.52 -2.39
N GLY A 125 7.01 -17.22 -2.58
CA GLY A 125 7.40 -16.20 -1.61
C GLY A 125 6.69 -16.40 -0.26
N THR A 126 7.37 -16.06 0.83
CA THR A 126 6.80 -16.12 2.18
C THR A 126 5.97 -14.89 2.55
N THR A 127 6.06 -13.82 1.77
CA THR A 127 5.17 -12.67 1.85
C THR A 127 3.88 -12.94 1.08
N PRO A 128 2.69 -12.75 1.70
CA PRO A 128 1.44 -12.92 0.98
C PRO A 128 1.36 -11.97 -0.21
N ALA A 129 1.05 -12.50 -1.40
CA ALA A 129 0.80 -11.68 -2.59
C ALA A 129 -0.46 -10.81 -2.45
N ALA A 130 -1.33 -11.13 -1.48
CA ALA A 130 -2.51 -10.36 -1.15
C ALA A 130 -2.74 -10.38 0.37
N LEU A 131 -3.07 -9.21 0.92
CA LEU A 131 -3.60 -9.06 2.27
C LEU A 131 -5.09 -8.77 2.13
N GLN A 132 -5.93 -9.73 2.54
CA GLN A 132 -7.38 -9.65 2.41
C GLN A 132 -8.02 -9.96 3.77
N ASN A 133 -9.19 -9.37 4.03
CA ASN A 133 -9.96 -9.55 5.29
C ASN A 133 -9.16 -9.24 6.57
N MET A 134 -8.24 -8.27 6.50
CA MET A 134 -7.54 -7.79 7.69
C MET A 134 -8.51 -7.05 8.60
N ALA A 135 -8.62 -7.48 9.87
CA ALA A 135 -9.44 -6.80 10.86
C ALA A 135 -8.83 -5.45 11.30
N LEU A 136 -7.50 -5.37 11.39
CA LEU A 136 -6.75 -4.18 11.81
C LEU A 136 -5.48 -4.02 10.97
N LEU A 137 -5.17 -2.80 10.51
CA LEU A 137 -3.94 -2.43 9.82
C LEU A 137 -3.38 -1.12 10.37
N GLY A 138 -2.24 -1.20 11.05
CA GLY A 138 -1.53 -0.06 11.63
C GLY A 138 -0.20 0.23 10.91
N LEU A 139 -0.01 1.47 10.45
CA LEU A 139 1.24 1.94 9.84
C LEU A 139 1.92 2.99 10.74
N GLY A 140 3.04 2.63 11.37
CA GLY A 140 3.74 3.51 12.32
C GLY A 140 2.98 3.77 13.64
N THR A 141 1.86 3.06 13.85
CA THR A 141 1.01 3.12 15.04
C THR A 141 0.18 1.85 15.16
N THR A 142 -0.40 1.60 16.34
CA THR A 142 -1.33 0.48 16.57
C THR A 142 -2.74 0.90 16.12
N ALA A 143 -3.38 0.08 15.29
CA ALA A 143 -4.79 0.20 14.95
C ALA A 143 -5.68 -0.44 16.04
N ASP A 144 -6.90 0.05 16.18
CA ASP A 144 -7.87 -0.41 17.19
C ASP A 144 -9.26 -0.56 16.57
N THR A 145 -10.24 -1.02 17.35
CA THR A 145 -11.61 -1.26 16.85
C THR A 145 -12.34 0.01 16.42
N SER A 146 -11.92 1.19 16.91
CA SER A 146 -12.47 2.48 16.51
C SER A 146 -11.79 3.02 15.26
N ASN A 147 -10.52 2.67 15.02
CA ASN A 147 -9.73 3.03 13.84
C ASN A 147 -9.07 1.77 13.25
N PRO A 148 -9.83 0.90 12.56
CA PRO A 148 -9.31 -0.36 12.03
C PRO A 148 -8.18 -0.19 11.02
N PHE A 149 -8.17 0.94 10.31
CA PHE A 149 -7.01 1.41 9.57
C PHE A 149 -6.45 2.66 10.25
N SER A 150 -5.19 2.62 10.68
CA SER A 150 -4.56 3.74 11.38
C SER A 150 -3.14 3.95 10.88
N ALA A 151 -2.75 5.20 10.65
CA ALA A 151 -1.45 5.54 10.13
C ALA A 151 -0.87 6.80 10.79
N LYS A 152 0.37 6.71 11.27
CA LYS A 152 1.14 7.83 11.82
C LYS A 152 2.31 8.13 10.88
N LEU A 153 2.13 9.12 10.01
CA LEU A 153 3.01 9.39 8.88
C LEU A 153 3.04 10.87 8.50
N ASN A 154 4.08 11.28 7.77
CA ASN A 154 4.28 12.66 7.32
C ASN A 154 3.57 12.98 6.00
N ALA A 155 3.34 11.97 5.15
CA ALA A 155 2.67 12.11 3.86
C ALA A 155 2.01 10.79 3.44
N ALA A 156 0.92 10.87 2.68
CA ALA A 156 0.28 9.75 2.00
C ALA A 156 0.05 10.12 0.53
N LEU A 157 0.62 9.32 -0.38
CA LEU A 157 0.44 9.49 -1.82
C LEU A 157 -0.55 8.44 -2.33
N TRP A 158 -1.60 8.92 -2.98
CA TRP A 158 -2.51 8.09 -3.76
C TRP A 158 -2.27 8.40 -5.23
N THR A 159 -1.90 7.39 -6.01
CA THR A 159 -1.66 7.53 -7.45
C THR A 159 -2.43 6.47 -8.20
N ALA A 160 -2.95 6.85 -9.37
CA ALA A 160 -3.57 5.88 -10.27
C ALA A 160 -2.51 4.92 -10.80
N LYS A 161 -2.88 3.65 -10.95
CA LYS A 161 -2.10 2.70 -11.74
C LYS A 161 -2.30 3.04 -13.21
N THR A 162 -1.22 3.34 -13.91
CA THR A 162 -1.27 3.77 -15.31
C THR A 162 -1.72 2.62 -16.22
N VAL A 163 -2.16 2.95 -17.43
CA VAL A 163 -2.50 1.95 -18.45
C VAL A 163 -1.29 1.08 -18.82
N ALA A 164 -0.08 1.65 -18.84
CA ALA A 164 1.16 0.93 -19.13
C ALA A 164 1.48 -0.13 -18.08
N GLU A 165 1.13 0.11 -16.82
CA GLU A 165 1.26 -0.85 -15.71
C GLU A 165 0.06 -1.83 -15.66
N GLY A 166 -0.90 -1.72 -16.59
CA GLY A 166 -2.12 -2.53 -16.62
C GLY A 166 -3.23 -2.05 -15.69
N GLY A 167 -3.25 -0.76 -15.32
CA GLY A 167 -4.36 -0.10 -14.63
C GLY A 167 -5.29 0.66 -15.56
N THR A 168 -6.25 1.39 -15.00
CA THR A 168 -7.19 2.24 -15.78
C THR A 168 -6.65 3.64 -16.03
N GLY A 169 -5.63 4.08 -15.27
CA GLY A 169 -5.20 5.48 -15.23
C GLY A 169 -6.07 6.38 -14.36
N ASP A 170 -7.18 5.88 -13.83
CA ASP A 170 -8.09 6.62 -12.96
C ASP A 170 -7.82 6.31 -11.48
N LEU A 171 -8.03 7.31 -10.62
CA LEU A 171 -8.00 7.16 -9.17
C LEU A 171 -9.27 7.77 -8.57
N PHE A 172 -10.04 6.96 -7.86
CA PHE A 172 -11.22 7.39 -7.12
C PHE A 172 -11.07 7.09 -5.64
N TYR A 173 -11.43 8.08 -4.81
CA TYR A 173 -11.54 7.92 -3.36
C TYR A 173 -13.02 7.86 -2.96
N THR A 174 -13.59 6.67 -3.08
CA THR A 174 -15.00 6.42 -2.83
C THR A 174 -15.26 6.21 -1.34
N MET A 175 -16.19 6.97 -0.79
CA MET A 175 -16.66 6.86 0.59
C MET A 175 -18.18 6.63 0.54
N ASN A 176 -18.71 5.71 1.36
CA ASN A 176 -20.14 5.42 1.47
C ASN A 176 -20.61 5.42 2.93
N LYS A 177 -21.85 5.88 3.18
CA LYS A 177 -22.54 5.83 4.48
C LYS A 177 -23.83 5.01 4.37
N GLU A 178 -24.35 4.53 5.49
CA GLU A 178 -25.52 3.62 5.52
C GLU A 178 -26.82 4.35 5.24
N ALA A 179 -27.03 5.50 5.89
CA ALA A 179 -28.24 6.30 5.75
C ALA A 179 -27.95 7.79 5.52
N ALA A 180 -28.95 8.51 5.01
CA ALA A 180 -28.85 9.94 4.74
C ALA A 180 -28.50 10.76 5.99
N GLY A 181 -28.99 10.34 7.16
CA GLY A 181 -28.73 11.00 8.44
C GLY A 181 -27.33 10.77 9.02
N ASP A 182 -26.54 9.86 8.44
CA ASP A 182 -25.18 9.58 8.93
C ASP A 182 -24.15 10.58 8.38
N ASP A 183 -22.94 10.50 8.92
CA ASP A 183 -21.82 11.36 8.58
C ASP A 183 -20.83 10.64 7.65
N LEU A 184 -20.33 11.39 6.66
CA LEU A 184 -19.34 10.90 5.70
C LEU A 184 -18.44 12.04 5.24
N GLY A 185 -17.13 11.94 5.47
CA GLY A 185 -16.22 12.93 4.92
C GLY A 185 -14.85 12.96 5.57
N LEU A 186 -14.15 14.05 5.30
CA LEU A 186 -12.82 14.33 5.82
C LEU A 186 -12.92 15.19 7.07
N THR A 187 -12.18 14.79 8.11
CA THR A 187 -12.03 15.54 9.36
C THR A 187 -10.62 16.13 9.42
N LEU A 188 -10.52 17.44 9.46
CA LEU A 188 -9.24 18.18 9.54
C LEU A 188 -9.04 18.71 10.95
N GLN A 189 -7.92 18.38 11.59
CA GLN A 189 -7.68 18.63 13.01
C GLN A 189 -6.37 19.36 13.29
N THR A 190 -6.29 19.98 14.48
CA THR A 190 -5.04 20.45 15.09
C THR A 190 -5.03 19.97 16.54
N GLY A 191 -3.97 19.25 16.94
CA GLY A 191 -3.85 18.74 18.32
C GLY A 191 -5.05 17.89 18.75
N PHE A 192 -5.55 17.01 17.87
CA PHE A 192 -6.73 16.16 18.08
C PHE A 192 -8.06 16.91 18.28
N SER A 193 -8.09 18.21 18.00
CA SER A 193 -9.32 19.01 18.01
C SER A 193 -9.72 19.34 16.57
N THR A 194 -10.96 19.02 16.20
CA THR A 194 -11.47 19.24 14.84
C THR A 194 -11.58 20.74 14.53
N ARG A 195 -11.15 21.12 13.33
CA ARG A 195 -11.15 22.51 12.84
C ARG A 195 -11.99 22.68 11.59
N ALA A 196 -12.03 21.67 10.73
CA ALA A 196 -12.88 21.67 9.56
C ALA A 196 -13.40 20.27 9.24
N LEU A 197 -14.59 20.23 8.65
CA LEU A 197 -15.30 19.05 8.18
C LEU A 197 -15.69 19.28 6.72
N ILE A 198 -15.42 18.32 5.85
CA ILE A 198 -15.74 18.37 4.40
C ILE A 198 -16.42 17.07 4.00
N GLY A 199 -17.69 17.13 3.57
CA GLY A 199 -18.46 15.93 3.25
C GLY A 199 -19.97 16.05 3.44
N LEU A 200 -20.62 14.91 3.69
CA LEU A 200 -22.06 14.73 3.87
C LEU A 200 -22.32 14.47 5.36
N PHE A 201 -22.63 15.51 6.12
CA PHE A 201 -22.79 15.41 7.58
C PHE A 201 -24.25 15.63 7.99
N GLY A 202 -24.86 14.63 8.62
CA GLY A 202 -26.26 14.64 9.06
C GLY A 202 -27.30 14.72 7.94
N SER A 203 -26.87 14.67 6.68
CA SER A 203 -27.71 14.77 5.48
C SER A 203 -26.92 14.35 4.23
N ASP A 204 -27.57 14.22 3.08
CA ASP A 204 -26.90 14.01 1.79
C ASP A 204 -26.38 15.30 1.13
N ARG A 205 -26.48 16.44 1.83
CA ARG A 205 -25.97 17.72 1.33
C ARG A 205 -24.47 17.79 1.53
N PHE A 206 -23.76 18.17 0.47
CA PHE A 206 -22.35 18.53 0.60
C PHE A 206 -22.19 19.79 1.46
N ARG A 207 -21.28 19.73 2.43
CA ARG A 207 -21.08 20.77 3.43
C ARG A 207 -19.60 20.97 3.72
N LEU A 208 -19.22 22.24 3.89
CA LEU A 208 -17.96 22.66 4.50
C LEU A 208 -18.29 23.38 5.80
N ALA A 209 -17.94 22.77 6.93
CA ALA A 209 -18.13 23.35 8.25
C ALA A 209 -16.79 23.58 8.94
N VAL A 210 -16.67 24.71 9.66
CA VAL A 210 -15.45 25.08 10.39
C VAL A 210 -15.74 25.36 11.85
N SER A 211 -14.75 25.17 12.70
CA SER A 211 -14.85 25.36 14.15
C SER A 211 -13.54 25.90 14.72
N THR A 212 -13.65 26.81 15.69
CA THR A 212 -12.50 27.32 16.46
C THR A 212 -12.17 26.45 17.67
N ASP A 213 -13.17 25.80 18.27
CA ASP A 213 -13.08 25.03 19.51
C ASP A 213 -13.19 23.50 19.31
N GLY A 214 -13.59 23.06 18.12
CA GLY A 214 -13.87 21.67 17.78
C GLY A 214 -15.19 21.14 18.33
N SER A 215 -16.07 22.01 18.83
CA SER A 215 -17.38 21.67 19.38
C SER A 215 -18.51 22.45 18.71
N THR A 216 -18.32 23.74 18.48
CA THR A 216 -19.27 24.62 17.79
C THR A 216 -18.87 24.73 16.32
N PHE A 217 -19.72 24.27 15.42
CA PHE A 217 -19.46 24.30 13.98
C PHE A 217 -20.35 25.30 13.25
N PHE A 218 -19.74 25.96 12.27
CA PHE A 218 -20.41 26.93 11.40
C PHE A 218 -20.26 26.54 9.95
N ASP A 219 -21.34 26.69 9.19
CA ASP A 219 -21.35 26.36 7.77
C ASP A 219 -20.82 27.52 6.96
N GLY A 220 -19.68 27.27 6.32
CA GLY A 220 -19.15 28.20 5.33
C GLY A 220 -19.97 28.11 4.05
N LEU A 221 -20.28 26.89 3.62
CA LEU A 221 -21.21 26.63 2.53
C LEU A 221 -21.87 25.26 2.66
N SER A 222 -23.04 25.14 2.03
CA SER A 222 -23.66 23.86 1.73
C SER A 222 -24.23 23.86 0.31
N VAL A 223 -24.49 22.69 -0.27
CA VAL A 223 -25.00 22.59 -1.64
C VAL A 223 -26.37 21.92 -1.70
N ASP A 224 -27.25 22.61 -2.40
CA ASP A 224 -28.40 22.16 -3.15
C ASP A 224 -28.43 20.74 -3.75
N ASN A 225 -28.90 19.65 -3.12
CA ASN A 225 -28.90 18.36 -3.86
C ASN A 225 -29.82 18.35 -5.09
N ALA A 226 -30.93 19.10 -5.06
CA ALA A 226 -31.90 19.14 -6.16
C ALA A 226 -31.57 20.23 -7.19
N THR A 227 -31.05 21.37 -6.72
CA THR A 227 -30.87 22.57 -7.54
C THR A 227 -29.40 22.88 -7.86
N GLY A 228 -28.45 22.28 -7.14
CA GLY A 228 -27.02 22.61 -7.24
C GLY A 228 -26.64 23.99 -6.69
N ILE A 229 -27.59 24.72 -6.10
CA ILE A 229 -27.34 26.07 -5.58
C ILE A 229 -26.48 25.98 -4.31
N VAL A 230 -25.40 26.76 -4.28
CA VAL A 230 -24.55 26.91 -3.10
C VAL A 230 -25.20 27.88 -2.12
N ASP A 231 -25.55 27.37 -0.95
CA ASP A 231 -25.97 28.18 0.19
C ASP A 231 -24.76 28.70 0.97
N GLN A 232 -24.82 29.96 1.39
CA GLN A 232 -23.80 30.64 2.18
C GLN A 232 -24.47 31.25 3.41
N PRO A 233 -24.84 30.43 4.41
CA PRO A 233 -25.72 30.84 5.50
C PRO A 233 -25.11 31.93 6.39
N ARG A 234 -23.80 32.18 6.27
CA ARG A 234 -23.05 33.20 6.99
C ARG A 234 -22.65 34.41 6.15
N LEU A 235 -23.13 34.52 4.92
CA LEU A 235 -22.91 35.69 4.06
C LEU A 235 -24.25 36.35 3.72
N PRO A 236 -24.78 37.20 4.61
CA PRO A 236 -26.04 37.87 4.33
C PRO A 236 -25.87 38.84 3.16
N ARG A 237 -26.89 38.92 2.31
CA ARG A 237 -26.92 39.77 1.11
C ARG A 237 -28.23 40.53 1.03
N PHE A 238 -28.18 41.69 0.39
CA PHE A 238 -29.37 42.47 0.11
C PHE A 238 -29.34 43.04 -1.31
N LYS A 239 -30.52 43.36 -1.85
CA LYS A 239 -30.72 44.11 -3.09
C LYS A 239 -31.70 45.24 -2.77
N ALA A 240 -31.16 46.46 -2.65
CA ALA A 240 -31.93 47.65 -2.31
C ALA A 240 -32.07 48.60 -3.51
N TYR A 241 -33.15 49.36 -3.54
CA TYR A 241 -33.43 50.36 -4.56
C TYR A 241 -34.23 51.53 -3.99
N THR A 242 -34.24 52.65 -4.71
CA THR A 242 -35.18 53.75 -4.46
C THR A 242 -36.34 53.66 -5.44
N ASN A 243 -37.57 53.88 -4.95
CA ASN A 243 -38.77 53.89 -5.80
C ASN A 243 -39.28 55.30 -6.13
N TYR A 244 -38.45 56.34 -5.90
CA TYR A 244 -38.74 57.73 -6.23
C TYR A 244 -37.52 58.41 -6.87
N ASP A 245 -37.76 59.53 -7.54
CA ASP A 245 -36.71 60.33 -8.17
C ASP A 245 -35.81 61.01 -7.12
N ASN A 246 -34.50 60.96 -7.35
CA ASN A 246 -33.53 61.67 -6.53
C ASN A 246 -33.07 62.96 -7.24
N TYR A 247 -33.68 64.09 -6.88
CA TYR A 247 -33.28 65.39 -7.43
C TYR A 247 -32.02 65.91 -6.72
N VAL A 248 -30.90 65.91 -7.44
CA VAL A 248 -29.59 66.36 -6.92
C VAL A 248 -29.09 67.57 -7.72
N GLY A 249 -28.72 68.64 -7.02
CA GLY A 249 -28.20 69.86 -7.65
C GLY A 249 -26.81 69.64 -8.27
N VAL A 250 -26.55 70.31 -9.41
CA VAL A 250 -25.24 70.26 -10.07
C VAL A 250 -24.16 70.80 -9.11
N GLY A 251 -23.11 70.01 -8.89
CA GLY A 251 -21.99 70.37 -8.01
C GLY A 251 -22.23 70.18 -6.51
N ALA A 252 -23.38 69.61 -6.10
CA ALA A 252 -23.68 69.33 -4.69
C ALA A 252 -23.43 67.84 -4.34
N TRP A 253 -22.88 67.61 -3.15
CA TRP A 253 -22.81 66.27 -2.55
C TRP A 253 -24.08 65.99 -1.76
N THR A 254 -24.87 64.99 -2.20
CA THR A 254 -26.10 64.55 -1.54
C THR A 254 -26.02 63.05 -1.27
N LYS A 255 -26.36 62.62 -0.04
CA LYS A 255 -26.52 61.20 0.26
C LYS A 255 -27.89 60.73 -0.23
N ILE A 256 -27.92 59.61 -0.95
CA ILE A 256 -29.15 59.02 -1.48
C ILE A 256 -29.58 57.88 -0.57
N GLY A 257 -30.72 58.04 0.10
CA GLY A 257 -31.37 56.95 0.82
C GLY A 257 -32.01 55.96 -0.14
N LEU A 258 -31.92 54.68 0.19
CA LEU A 258 -32.56 53.58 -0.54
C LEU A 258 -33.72 53.06 0.30
N ASN A 259 -34.96 53.23 -0.14
CA ASN A 259 -36.13 53.03 0.73
C ASN A 259 -36.79 51.65 0.60
N ASN A 260 -36.36 50.82 -0.36
CA ASN A 260 -36.96 49.51 -0.60
C ASN A 260 -35.91 48.42 -0.85
N THR A 261 -36.31 47.15 -0.66
CA THR A 261 -35.48 45.97 -0.88
C THR A 261 -36.25 44.87 -1.60
N ASP A 262 -35.68 44.35 -2.68
CA ASP A 262 -36.16 43.11 -3.33
C ASP A 262 -35.73 41.86 -2.54
N TYR A 263 -34.61 41.96 -1.83
CA TYR A 263 -34.01 40.90 -1.03
C TYR A 263 -33.23 41.53 0.12
N ASN A 264 -33.36 41.00 1.33
CA ASN A 264 -32.66 41.50 2.52
C ASN A 264 -32.44 40.36 3.51
N ASP A 265 -31.50 39.47 3.17
CA ASP A 265 -31.19 38.32 4.01
C ASP A 265 -30.66 38.75 5.37
N GLN A 266 -31.11 38.06 6.41
CA GLN A 266 -30.74 38.30 7.81
C GLN A 266 -30.85 39.78 8.25
N GLY A 267 -31.66 40.59 7.53
CA GLY A 267 -31.79 42.02 7.81
C GLY A 267 -30.50 42.82 7.64
N ALA A 268 -29.58 42.38 6.76
CA ALA A 268 -28.27 43.02 6.60
C ALA A 268 -28.33 44.46 6.08
N PHE A 269 -29.48 44.91 5.55
CA PHE A 269 -29.70 46.29 5.16
C PHE A 269 -30.85 46.93 5.95
N ASP A 270 -30.59 48.12 6.48
CA ASP A 270 -31.56 48.93 7.22
C ASP A 270 -32.00 50.13 6.37
N ALA A 271 -33.21 50.04 5.80
CA ALA A 271 -33.79 51.09 4.97
C ALA A 271 -34.09 52.38 5.78
N ALA A 272 -34.31 52.27 7.09
CA ALA A 272 -34.69 53.40 7.93
C ALA A 272 -33.48 54.28 8.28
N ASN A 273 -32.25 53.74 8.24
CA ASN A 273 -31.05 54.42 8.75
C ASN A 273 -29.95 54.62 7.69
N ASN A 274 -30.26 54.57 6.39
CA ASN A 274 -29.26 54.61 5.31
C ASN A 274 -29.04 55.97 4.63
N HIS A 275 -29.51 57.06 5.25
CA HIS A 275 -29.43 58.43 4.72
C HIS A 275 -28.51 59.34 5.56
#